data_AF-A0A2T5K0W1-F1
#
_entry.id   AF-A0A2T5K0W1-F1
#
_cell.length_a   1.000
_cell.length_b   1.000
_cell.length_c   1.000
_cell.angle_alpha   90.00
_cell.angle_beta   90.00
_cell.angle_gamma   90.00
#
_symmetry.space_group_name_H-M   'P 1'
#
loop_
_entity.id
_entity.type
_entity.pdbx_description
1 polymer ?
#
loop_
_entity_poly.entity_id
_entity_poly.type
_entity_poly.pdbx_seq_one_letter_code
_entity_poly.pdbx_strand_id
1 'polypeptide(L)'
;MVGSNGKGLTELGTLGGFSSFAHGINDAGQVVGQSNTAAGADHTFITGPNGAGMTDLNSLVSVPGGAVLSMATGINNHGQVAAISVIIPEPETYAMLLAGLGLLGFIARHRKSA
;
A
#
# COMPACT_ATOMS: atom_id res chain seq x y z
N MET A 1 4.38 -19.50 -8.14
CA MET A 1 4.59 -20.10 -6.80
C MET A 1 4.37 -21.60 -6.89
N VAL A 2 5.12 -22.47 -6.17
CA VAL A 2 4.96 -23.93 -6.30
C VAL A 2 3.75 -24.40 -5.48
N GLY A 3 2.82 -25.13 -6.09
CA GLY A 3 1.69 -25.74 -5.38
C GLY A 3 2.15 -26.73 -4.31
N SER A 4 1.34 -26.91 -3.26
CA SER A 4 1.52 -27.73 -2.04
C SER A 4 1.90 -29.22 -2.24
N ASN A 5 2.16 -29.65 -3.47
CA ASN A 5 2.36 -31.01 -3.92
C ASN A 5 3.45 -31.11 -5.03
N GLY A 6 4.25 -30.05 -5.23
CA GLY A 6 5.39 -30.06 -6.15
C GLY A 6 5.01 -30.19 -7.63
N LYS A 7 3.73 -30.03 -7.96
CA LYS A 7 3.22 -30.06 -9.34
C LYS A 7 2.47 -28.77 -9.63
N GLY A 8 3.06 -27.93 -10.47
CA GLY A 8 2.43 -26.73 -11.01
C GLY A 8 2.86 -25.45 -10.31
N LEU A 9 3.16 -24.44 -11.13
CA LEU A 9 3.25 -23.05 -10.67
C LEU A 9 1.83 -22.48 -10.62
N THR A 10 1.40 -22.03 -9.45
CA THR A 10 0.21 -21.19 -9.29
C THR A 10 0.60 -19.74 -9.52
N GLU A 11 -0.09 -19.12 -10.48
CA GLU A 11 -0.05 -17.67 -10.71
C GLU A 11 -0.87 -16.96 -9.64
N LEU A 12 -0.34 -15.85 -9.10
CA LEU A 12 -1.01 -15.03 -8.09
C LEU A 12 -2.05 -14.08 -8.69
N GLY A 13 -1.86 -13.70 -9.95
CA GLY A 13 -2.57 -12.58 -10.55
C GLY A 13 -2.09 -11.22 -10.04
N THR A 14 -2.92 -10.21 -10.25
CA THR A 14 -2.67 -8.81 -9.87
C THR A 14 -3.97 -8.16 -9.37
N LEU A 15 -3.88 -6.96 -8.78
CA LEU A 15 -5.03 -6.09 -8.46
C LEU A 15 -5.55 -5.33 -9.70
N GLY A 16 -5.41 -5.92 -10.89
CA GLY A 16 -5.83 -5.34 -12.16
C GLY A 16 -4.73 -4.60 -12.93
N GLY A 17 -3.51 -4.50 -12.38
CA GLY A 17 -2.34 -3.98 -13.08
C GLY A 17 -1.48 -5.07 -13.74
N PHE A 18 -0.23 -4.74 -14.06
CA PHE A 18 0.65 -5.60 -14.87
C PHE A 18 1.49 -6.60 -14.07
N SER A 19 1.82 -6.30 -12.82
CA SER A 19 2.72 -7.14 -12.03
C SER A 19 2.35 -7.24 -10.54
N SER A 20 2.89 -8.28 -9.92
CA SER A 20 2.86 -8.49 -8.47
C SER A 20 4.18 -9.11 -8.00
N PHE A 21 4.56 -8.79 -6.77
CA PHE A 21 5.77 -9.27 -6.11
C PHE A 21 5.37 -9.88 -4.76
N ALA A 22 5.69 -11.15 -4.56
CA ALA A 22 5.46 -11.85 -3.29
C ALA A 22 6.61 -11.60 -2.33
N HIS A 23 6.31 -11.27 -1.08
CA HIS A 23 7.28 -11.03 -0.01
C HIS A 23 7.25 -12.12 1.07
N GLY A 24 6.13 -12.82 1.23
CA GLY A 24 6.01 -13.90 2.21
C GLY A 24 4.89 -14.89 1.87
N ILE A 25 5.04 -16.12 2.37
CA ILE A 25 4.05 -17.20 2.26
C ILE A 25 4.00 -17.97 3.58
N ASN A 26 2.81 -18.43 3.99
CA ASN A 26 2.63 -19.29 5.17
C ASN A 26 2.26 -20.74 4.78
N ASP A 27 2.18 -21.64 5.78
CA ASP A 27 1.88 -23.06 5.56
C ASP A 27 0.50 -23.34 4.93
N ALA A 28 -0.45 -22.41 5.07
CA ALA A 28 -1.75 -22.49 4.40
C ALA A 28 -1.68 -22.07 2.92
N GLY A 29 -0.51 -21.67 2.43
CA GLY A 29 -0.29 -21.15 1.09
C GLY A 29 -0.87 -19.75 0.88
N GLN A 30 -1.11 -18.98 1.94
CA GLN A 30 -1.47 -17.57 1.82
C GLN A 30 -0.23 -16.75 1.57
N VAL A 31 -0.35 -15.76 0.70
CA VAL A 31 0.76 -15.01 0.15
C VAL A 31 0.53 -13.54 0.38
N VAL A 32 1.54 -12.83 0.84
CA VAL A 32 1.52 -11.37 0.98
C VAL A 32 2.58 -10.73 0.11
N GLY A 33 2.34 -9.49 -0.32
CA GLY A 33 3.27 -8.77 -1.17
C GLY A 33 2.73 -7.44 -1.66
N GLN A 34 3.24 -6.97 -2.79
CA GLN A 34 2.74 -5.80 -3.50
C GLN A 34 2.19 -6.17 -4.88
N SER A 35 1.15 -5.49 -5.32
CA SER A 35 0.63 -5.62 -6.67
C SER A 35 0.21 -4.27 -7.23
N ASN A 36 0.44 -4.08 -8.53
CA ASN A 36 -0.10 -2.94 -9.23
C ASN A 36 -1.64 -3.05 -9.32
N THR A 37 -2.30 -1.95 -9.03
CA THR A 37 -3.73 -1.74 -9.30
C THR A 37 -3.95 -1.38 -10.77
N ALA A 38 -5.20 -1.44 -11.22
CA ALA A 38 -5.59 -0.92 -12.55
C ALA A 38 -5.28 0.58 -12.73
N ALA A 39 -5.22 1.35 -11.64
CA ALA A 39 -4.86 2.77 -11.65
C ALA A 39 -3.34 3.00 -11.69
N GLY A 40 -2.52 1.94 -11.68
CA GLY A 40 -1.06 2.01 -11.72
C GLY A 40 -0.39 2.21 -10.37
N ALA A 41 -1.15 2.34 -9.27
CA ALA A 41 -0.62 2.42 -7.91
C ALA A 41 -0.20 1.05 -7.38
N ASP A 42 0.84 1.00 -6.54
CA ASP A 42 1.25 -0.21 -5.82
C ASP A 42 0.50 -0.37 -4.52
N HIS A 43 -0.22 -1.48 -4.37
CA HIS A 43 -0.99 -1.80 -3.18
C HIS A 43 -0.48 -3.07 -2.53
N THR A 44 -0.55 -3.10 -1.19
CA THR A 44 -0.24 -4.30 -0.42
C THR A 44 -1.37 -5.33 -0.61
N PHE A 45 -1.05 -6.60 -0.85
CA PHE A 45 -2.07 -7.65 -1.03
C PHE A 45 -1.88 -8.84 -0.07
N ILE A 46 -2.95 -9.60 0.11
CA ILE A 46 -2.96 -10.97 0.66
C ILE A 46 -3.82 -11.89 -0.22
N THR A 47 -3.43 -13.15 -0.36
CA THR A 47 -4.29 -14.18 -0.98
C THR A 47 -5.04 -15.03 0.05
N GLY A 48 -6.10 -15.69 -0.43
CA GLY A 48 -6.66 -16.84 0.28
C GLY A 48 -5.68 -18.03 0.34
N PRO A 49 -6.07 -19.12 1.05
CA PRO A 49 -5.29 -20.34 1.11
C PRO A 49 -4.93 -20.87 -0.27
N ASN A 50 -3.75 -21.49 -0.41
CA ASN A 50 -3.21 -22.00 -1.65
C ASN A 50 -3.12 -20.96 -2.80
N GLY A 51 -2.91 -19.68 -2.47
CA GLY A 51 -2.82 -18.59 -3.45
C GLY A 51 -4.17 -18.18 -4.06
N ALA A 52 -5.29 -18.60 -3.46
CA ALA A 52 -6.62 -18.38 -4.04
C ALA A 52 -7.06 -16.91 -3.93
N GLY A 53 -7.11 -16.22 -5.08
CA GLY A 53 -7.59 -14.84 -5.20
C GLY A 53 -6.65 -13.83 -4.55
N MET A 54 -6.66 -12.60 -5.06
CA MET A 54 -5.85 -11.50 -4.52
C MET A 54 -6.76 -10.44 -3.89
N THR A 55 -6.50 -10.10 -2.63
CA THR A 55 -7.25 -9.07 -1.90
C THR A 55 -6.30 -7.94 -1.52
N ASP A 56 -6.74 -6.71 -1.76
CA ASP A 56 -6.04 -5.50 -1.33
C ASP A 56 -6.13 -5.36 0.19
N LEU A 57 -4.98 -5.35 0.88
CA LEU A 57 -4.93 -5.21 2.33
C LEU A 57 -5.45 -3.86 2.81
N ASN A 58 -5.27 -2.78 2.03
CA ASN A 58 -5.79 -1.45 2.37
C ASN A 58 -7.33 -1.40 2.35
N SER A 59 -7.99 -2.37 1.71
CA SER A 59 -9.45 -2.51 1.77
C SER A 59 -9.95 -3.23 3.02
N LEU A 60 -9.08 -3.95 3.71
CA LEU A 60 -9.42 -4.79 4.87
C LEU A 60 -9.18 -4.10 6.21
N VAL A 61 -8.30 -3.09 6.23
CA VAL A 61 -7.94 -2.38 7.45
C VAL A 61 -7.95 -0.88 7.23
N SER A 62 -8.49 -0.14 8.19
CA SER A 62 -8.31 1.32 8.26
C SER A 62 -7.12 1.63 9.15
N VAL A 63 -6.10 2.25 8.57
CA VAL A 63 -4.89 2.65 9.30
C VAL A 63 -5.09 4.06 9.88
N PRO A 64 -4.76 4.32 11.16
CA PRO A 64 -4.95 5.64 11.77
C PRO A 64 -4.18 6.75 11.04
N GLY A 65 -4.74 7.97 11.05
CA GLY A 65 -4.04 9.17 10.57
C GLY A 65 -3.86 9.26 9.06
N GLY A 66 -4.73 8.60 8.27
CA GLY A 66 -4.66 8.61 6.81
C GLY A 66 -3.48 7.80 6.24
N ALA A 67 -2.83 6.97 7.08
CA ALA A 67 -1.76 6.13 6.61
C ALA A 67 -2.30 5.02 5.68
N VAL A 68 -1.49 4.64 4.71
CA VAL A 68 -1.78 3.51 3.81
C VAL A 68 -0.68 2.46 3.97
N LEU A 69 -1.05 1.18 3.93
CA LEU A 69 -0.11 0.08 3.89
C LEU A 69 0.62 0.09 2.55
N SER A 70 1.93 0.33 2.62
CA SER A 70 2.80 0.46 1.46
C SER A 70 3.51 -0.85 1.14
N MET A 71 3.79 -1.69 2.14
CA MET A 71 4.54 -2.93 1.93
C MET A 71 4.24 -3.96 3.01
N ALA A 72 3.87 -5.18 2.63
CA ALA A 72 3.90 -6.32 3.54
C ALA A 72 5.34 -6.87 3.62
N THR A 73 5.86 -7.06 4.82
CA THR A 73 7.21 -7.60 5.04
C THR A 73 7.20 -9.10 5.35
N GLY A 74 6.05 -9.66 5.73
CA GLY A 74 5.91 -11.08 5.98
C GLY A 74 4.54 -11.46 6.52
N ILE A 75 4.30 -12.76 6.54
CA ILE A 75 3.10 -13.41 7.09
C ILE A 75 3.54 -14.60 7.94
N ASN A 76 2.87 -14.85 9.06
CA ASN A 76 3.12 -16.05 9.87
C ASN A 76 2.05 -17.14 9.64
N ASN A 77 2.26 -18.33 10.22
CA ASN A 77 1.36 -19.49 10.06
C ASN A 77 -0.01 -19.33 10.73
N HIS A 78 -0.23 -18.24 11.47
CA HIS A 78 -1.55 -17.86 11.99
C HIS A 78 -2.28 -16.86 11.08
N GLY A 79 -1.71 -16.52 9.91
CA GLY A 79 -2.29 -15.55 8.97
C GLY A 79 -2.08 -14.09 9.36
N GLN A 80 -1.25 -13.81 10.36
CA GLN A 80 -0.94 -12.44 10.78
C GLN A 80 0.10 -11.84 9.83
N VAL A 81 -0.13 -10.60 9.41
CA VAL A 81 0.72 -9.89 8.44
C VAL A 81 1.47 -8.77 9.13
N ALA A 82 2.80 -8.75 8.96
CA ALA A 82 3.62 -7.60 9.29
C ALA A 82 3.70 -6.68 8.06
N ALA A 83 3.41 -5.40 8.23
CA ALA A 83 3.39 -4.43 7.14
C ALA A 83 3.88 -3.05 7.60
N ILE A 84 4.42 -2.29 6.65
CA ILE A 84 4.85 -0.91 6.80
C ILE A 84 3.79 0.00 6.19
N SER A 85 3.41 1.04 6.92
CA SER A 85 2.54 2.11 6.45
C SER A 85 3.31 3.38 6.15
N VAL A 86 2.84 4.16 5.19
CA VAL A 86 3.28 5.54 4.95
C VAL A 86 2.10 6.48 5.18
N ILE A 87 2.38 7.66 5.74
CA ILE A 87 1.37 8.72 5.87
C ILE A 87 1.37 9.49 4.55
N ILE A 88 0.25 9.48 3.85
CA ILE A 88 0.03 10.36 2.70
C ILE A 88 -0.64 11.61 3.26
N PRO A 89 -0.02 12.81 3.16
CA PRO A 89 -0.65 14.03 3.65
C PRO A 89 -1.95 14.28 2.90
N GLU A 90 -3.04 14.47 3.63
CA GLU A 90 -4.32 14.83 3.03
C GLU A 90 -4.19 16.14 2.24
N PRO A 91 -4.97 16.32 1.15
CA PRO A 91 -4.91 17.52 0.31
C PRO A 91 -4.97 18.84 1.10
N GLU A 92 -5.69 18.87 2.23
CA GLU A 92 -5.82 20.02 3.12
C GLU A 92 -4.47 20.45 3.73
N THR A 93 -3.56 19.50 4.01
CA THR A 93 -2.23 19.82 4.55
C THR A 93 -1.40 20.62 3.54
N TYR A 94 -1.47 20.26 2.25
CA TYR A 94 -0.84 21.02 1.18
C TYR A 94 -1.51 22.38 0.98
N ALA A 95 -2.84 22.43 1.05
CA ALA A 95 -3.58 23.68 0.95
C ALA A 95 -3.19 24.67 2.06
N MET A 96 -3.06 24.20 3.29
CA MET A 96 -2.63 25.00 4.44
C MET A 96 -1.18 25.49 4.31
N LEU A 97 -0.27 24.63 3.82
CA LEU A 97 1.11 25.03 3.52
C LEU A 97 1.15 26.15 2.46
N LEU A 98 0.43 25.98 1.36
CA LEU A 98 0.35 26.97 0.29
C LEU A 98 -0.29 28.27 0.76
N ALA A 99 -1.36 28.19 1.57
CA ALA A 99 -1.98 29.37 2.18
C ALA A 99 -1.00 30.13 3.09
N GLY A 100 -0.24 29.40 3.93
CA GLY A 100 0.80 29.97 4.77
C GLY A 100 1.91 30.66 3.98
N LEU A 101 2.42 30.00 2.93
CA LEU A 101 3.42 30.59 2.02
C LEU A 101 2.88 31.84 1.30
N GLY A 102 1.62 31.81 0.87
CA GLY A 102 0.94 32.97 0.28
C GLY A 102 0.86 34.15 1.25
N LEU A 103 0.49 33.90 2.50
CA LEU A 103 0.44 34.92 3.54
C LEU A 103 1.82 35.52 3.84
N LEU A 104 2.86 34.69 3.94
CA LEU A 104 4.24 35.14 4.14
C LEU A 104 4.73 36.01 2.97
N GLY A 105 4.44 35.61 1.72
CA GLY A 105 4.76 36.40 0.54
C GLY A 105 4.06 37.76 0.55
N PHE A 106 2.79 37.80 0.93
CA PHE A 106 2.02 39.02 1.07
C PHE A 106 2.63 39.97 2.12
N ILE A 107 2.95 39.46 3.31
CA ILE A 107 3.56 40.24 4.39
C ILE A 107 4.94 40.77 3.97
N ALA A 108 5.78 39.95 3.33
CA ALA A 108 7.10 40.36 2.87
C ALA A 108 7.05 41.46 1.80
N ARG A 109 6.07 41.41 0.90
CA ARG A 109 5.84 42.46 -0.10
C ARG A 109 5.44 43.78 0.56
N HIS A 110 4.55 43.74 1.56
CA HIS A 110 4.13 44.95 2.27
C HIS A 110 5.27 45.60 3.07
N ARG A 111 6.24 44.81 3.57
CA ARG A 111 7.42 45.32 4.28
C ARG A 111 8.49 45.94 3.37
N LYS A 112 8.48 45.67 2.07
CA LYS A 112 9.39 46.29 1.09
C LYS A 112 8.85 47.59 0.49
N SER A 113 7.57 47.87 0.67
CA SER A 113 6.90 49.07 0.15
C SER A 113 6.71 50.17 1.20
N ALA A 114 7.27 50.00 2.40
CA ALA A 114 7.34 50.97 3.49
C ALA A 114 8.81 51.33 3.74
#